data_AF-A0A933E5W4-F1
#
_entry.id   AF-A0A933E5W4-F1
#
_cell.length_a   1.000
_cell.length_b   1.000
_cell.length_c   1.000
_cell.angle_alpha   90.00
_cell.angle_beta   90.00
_cell.angle_gamma   90.00
#
_symmetry.space_group_name_H-M   'P 1'
#
loop_
_entity.id
_entity.type
_entity.pdbx_description
1 polymer ?
#
loop_
_entity_poly.entity_id
_entity_poly.type
_entity_poly.pdbx_seq_one_letter_code
_entity_poly.pdbx_strand_id
1 'polypeptide(L)'
;MRRPWIAVPLLTLALGAPVRSPHADPEVPAAAESWESLQDPFLDAVRRARTPRDREARRALFDRIVRIRPALREDVLAAVQGRHADLLRGAGQRLAPGAIRGLLQRRGADLARARKEAIAYIGSESLYPTEGYTPRQNEEADRLVAEVESCYTPGAWILEQPDLQRILDETKEMESYLERCGHAVAETVQALADRSLVDSEARPLLPRPHQQILERNVQTARDLGMSEREIEAIRLINDYRILMGRVPLELHEALYRAAQVHTRDMVAHNFIGHTGNNGSTAEIRAGAAGYTQQIRENVSSAADAAGSVGGWRHSPGHHRSMLLHGHNAGIAAQESRTTLIVGE
;
A
#
# COMPACT_ATOMS: atom_id res chain seq x y z
N MET A 1 -13.76 15.24 -8.13
CA MET A 1 -12.99 15.97 -7.11
C MET A 1 -11.92 15.00 -6.59
N ARG A 2 -10.66 15.24 -6.93
CA ARG A 2 -9.53 14.33 -6.70
C ARG A 2 -8.94 14.59 -5.30
N ARG A 3 -8.80 13.57 -4.44
CA ARG A 3 -7.95 13.67 -3.25
C ARG A 3 -6.51 13.38 -3.67
N PRO A 4 -5.54 14.29 -3.43
CA PRO A 4 -4.14 14.01 -3.66
C PRO A 4 -3.58 13.16 -2.53
N TRP A 5 -2.54 12.43 -2.89
CA TRP A 5 -1.77 11.52 -2.07
C TRP A 5 -1.03 12.30 -0.96
N ILE A 6 -0.84 11.64 0.17
CA ILE A 6 -0.29 12.17 1.43
C ILE A 6 1.08 12.83 1.18
N ALA A 7 1.16 14.14 1.37
CA ALA A 7 2.40 14.90 1.45
C ALA A 7 2.79 15.10 2.93
N VAL A 8 4.03 14.77 3.27
CA VAL A 8 4.64 15.03 4.58
C VAL A 8 5.20 16.46 4.60
N PRO A 9 4.90 17.31 5.58
CA PRO A 9 5.49 18.64 5.65
C PRO A 9 6.83 18.61 6.40
N LEU A 10 7.87 19.14 5.74
CA LEU A 10 9.12 19.59 6.34
C LEU A 10 8.85 20.83 7.20
N LEU A 11 9.27 20.81 8.47
CA LEU A 11 9.15 21.94 9.38
C LEU A 11 10.53 22.56 9.65
N THR A 12 10.65 23.80 9.19
CA THR A 12 11.81 24.69 9.30
C THR A 12 12.00 25.16 10.75
N LEU A 13 13.25 25.13 11.23
CA LEU A 13 13.68 25.67 12.53
C LEU A 13 13.60 27.22 12.53
N ALA A 14 12.97 27.79 13.56
CA ALA A 14 13.13 29.19 13.93
C ALA A 14 13.56 29.27 15.41
N LEU A 15 14.72 29.90 15.63
CA LEU A 15 15.30 30.20 16.94
C LEU A 15 14.65 31.46 17.55
N GLY A 16 14.38 31.46 18.86
CA GLY A 16 13.91 32.65 19.57
C GLY A 16 13.89 32.54 21.11
N ALA A 17 14.98 33.05 21.72
CA ALA A 17 15.19 33.66 23.05
C ALA A 17 14.66 33.03 24.38
N PRO A 18 15.41 33.16 25.51
CA PRO A 18 15.09 32.51 26.78
C PRO A 18 14.14 33.36 27.67
N VAL A 19 13.17 32.70 28.30
CA VAL A 19 12.39 33.28 29.41
C VAL A 19 13.03 32.85 30.73
N ARG A 20 13.38 33.82 31.59
CA ARG A 20 13.90 33.62 32.95
C ARG A 20 12.80 33.08 33.87
N SER A 21 13.14 32.07 34.67
CA SER A 21 12.30 31.53 35.75
C SER A 21 12.63 32.17 37.09
N PRO A 22 11.64 32.40 37.98
CA PRO A 22 11.92 32.62 39.39
C PRO A 22 11.06 31.69 40.26
N HIS A 23 11.35 30.39 40.30
CA HIS A 23 10.96 29.56 41.45
C HIS A 23 12.07 28.54 41.72
N ALA A 24 12.61 28.61 42.94
CA ALA A 24 13.67 27.74 43.43
C ALA A 24 13.22 26.27 43.40
N ASP A 25 14.07 25.42 42.81
CA ASP A 25 13.90 23.96 42.86
C ASP A 25 14.27 23.44 44.26
N PRO A 26 13.54 22.45 44.80
CA PRO A 26 13.95 21.76 46.02
C PRO A 26 15.21 20.93 45.74
N GLU A 27 16.22 21.07 46.59
CA GLU A 27 17.44 20.24 46.56
C GLU A 27 17.06 18.77 46.80
N VAL A 28 17.54 17.88 45.92
CA VAL A 28 17.50 16.43 46.10
C VAL A 28 18.93 15.96 46.36
N PRO A 29 19.19 15.10 47.38
CA PRO A 29 20.54 14.71 47.77
C PRO A 29 21.29 13.96 46.66
N ALA A 30 22.61 14.16 46.60
CA ALA A 30 23.53 13.64 45.58
C ALA A 30 23.84 12.13 45.66
N ALA A 31 22.94 11.30 46.20
CA ALA A 31 23.15 9.85 46.29
C ALA A 31 21.83 9.11 46.07
N ALA A 32 21.51 8.85 44.81
CA ALA A 32 20.66 7.71 44.46
C ALA A 32 21.59 6.54 44.13
N GLU A 33 21.75 5.61 45.07
CA GLU A 33 22.66 4.44 44.96
C GLU A 33 22.15 3.37 43.98
N SER A 34 20.90 3.44 43.54
CA SER A 34 20.38 2.69 42.41
C SER A 34 19.30 3.48 41.68
N TRP A 35 19.12 3.20 40.39
CA TRP A 35 18.06 3.80 39.57
C TRP A 35 16.66 3.64 40.20
N GLU A 36 16.42 2.59 41.01
CA GLU A 36 15.15 2.36 41.74
C GLU A 36 14.88 3.40 42.83
N SER A 37 15.92 4.05 43.37
CA SER A 37 15.81 5.01 44.47
C SER A 37 15.45 6.43 44.04
N LEU A 38 15.49 6.73 42.72
CA LEU A 38 15.08 8.03 42.18
C LEU A 38 13.55 8.19 42.23
N GLN A 39 13.06 8.96 43.20
CA GLN A 39 11.66 9.42 43.28
C GLN A 39 11.41 10.58 42.29
N ASP A 40 11.55 10.31 40.99
CA ASP A 40 11.28 11.29 39.95
C ASP A 40 9.92 11.02 39.26
N PRO A 41 9.02 12.01 39.16
CA PRO A 41 7.71 11.85 38.51
C PRO A 41 7.78 11.36 37.06
N PHE A 42 8.84 11.69 36.32
CA PHE A 42 9.07 11.19 34.96
C PHE A 42 9.39 9.71 34.96
N LEU A 43 10.36 9.30 35.78
CA LEU A 43 10.78 7.91 35.87
C LEU A 43 9.62 7.03 36.33
N ASP A 44 8.81 7.49 37.28
CA ASP A 44 7.59 6.82 37.69
C ASP A 44 6.54 6.75 36.57
N ALA A 45 6.41 7.79 35.75
CA ALA A 45 5.49 7.82 34.62
C ALA A 45 5.92 6.87 33.48
N VAL A 46 7.22 6.79 33.20
CA VAL A 46 7.81 5.85 32.23
C VAL A 46 7.67 4.40 32.72
N ARG A 47 7.87 4.15 34.02
CA ARG A 47 7.72 2.82 34.63
C ARG A 47 6.27 2.30 34.63
N ARG A 48 5.30 3.15 34.98
CA ARG A 48 3.92 2.72 35.29
C ARG A 48 2.93 2.69 34.12
N ALA A 49 3.37 3.00 32.89
CA ALA A 49 2.52 2.97 31.69
C ALA A 49 1.27 3.87 31.81
N ARG A 50 1.46 5.19 31.82
CA ARG A 50 0.34 6.15 31.94
C ARG A 50 -0.32 6.49 30.60
N THR A 51 -1.59 6.86 30.67
CA THR A 51 -2.49 7.12 29.53
C THR A 51 -1.93 8.12 28.49
N PRO A 52 -2.48 8.13 27.26
CA PRO A 52 -2.11 9.11 26.22
C PRO A 52 -2.30 10.57 26.64
N ARG A 53 -3.21 10.85 27.58
CA ARG A 53 -3.55 12.20 28.07
C ARG A 53 -2.37 12.92 28.71
N ASP A 54 -1.39 12.19 29.23
CA ASP A 54 -0.24 12.77 29.93
C ASP A 54 1.05 12.83 29.06
N ARG A 55 0.97 12.47 27.77
CA ARG A 55 2.13 12.36 26.86
C ARG A 55 2.89 13.69 26.72
N GLU A 56 2.16 14.79 26.56
CA GLU A 56 2.77 16.11 26.39
C GLU A 56 3.50 16.56 27.68
N ALA A 57 2.88 16.32 28.85
CA ALA A 57 3.47 16.59 30.14
C ALA A 57 4.75 15.76 30.38
N ARG A 58 4.75 14.47 30.02
CA ARG A 58 5.94 13.61 30.09
C ARG A 58 7.05 14.10 29.17
N ARG A 59 6.72 14.50 27.94
CA ARG A 59 7.70 15.05 26.99
C ARG A 59 8.32 16.35 27.48
N ALA A 60 7.52 17.26 28.03
CA ALA A 60 8.02 18.49 28.63
C ALA A 60 8.94 18.22 29.83
N LEU A 61 8.58 17.24 30.66
CA LEU A 61 9.40 16.84 31.80
C LEU A 61 10.71 16.17 31.37
N PHE A 62 10.69 15.31 30.35
CA PHE A 62 11.88 14.73 29.73
C PHE A 62 12.83 15.82 29.22
N ASP A 63 12.32 16.78 28.43
CA ASP A 63 13.13 17.88 27.90
C ASP A 63 13.74 18.72 29.00
N ARG A 64 13.02 18.93 30.10
CA ARG A 64 13.53 19.59 31.31
C ARG A 64 14.66 18.79 31.96
N ILE A 65 14.51 17.47 32.13
CA ILE A 65 15.51 16.60 32.76
C ILE A 65 16.79 16.54 31.92
N VAL A 66 16.68 16.27 30.62
CA VAL A 66 17.83 16.19 29.71
C VAL A 66 18.59 17.52 29.64
N ARG A 67 17.88 18.65 29.72
CA ARG A 67 18.49 19.99 29.71
C ARG A 67 19.18 20.36 31.04
N ILE A 68 18.56 20.05 32.17
CA ILE A 68 18.96 20.58 33.48
C ILE A 68 19.87 19.61 34.25
N ARG A 69 19.72 18.29 34.06
CA ARG A 69 20.43 17.26 34.84
C ARG A 69 21.13 16.23 33.94
N PRO A 70 22.26 16.59 33.29
CA PRO A 70 23.01 15.68 32.42
C PRO A 70 23.45 14.40 33.13
N ALA A 71 23.69 14.45 34.44
CA ALA A 71 24.08 13.30 35.26
C ALA A 71 22.99 12.21 35.33
N LEU A 72 21.72 12.55 35.14
CA LEU A 72 20.61 11.60 35.12
C LEU A 72 20.31 11.06 33.71
N ARG A 73 21.06 11.50 32.69
CA ARG A 73 20.81 11.12 31.30
C ARG A 73 20.91 9.63 31.09
N GLU A 74 21.91 8.98 31.70
CA GLU A 74 22.12 7.54 31.58
C GLU A 74 21.00 6.74 32.28
N ASP A 75 20.55 7.17 33.47
CA ASP A 75 19.45 6.51 34.18
C ASP A 75 18.12 6.65 33.43
N VAL A 76 17.84 7.84 32.89
CA VAL A 76 16.67 8.12 32.06
C VAL A 76 16.72 7.28 30.79
N LEU A 77 17.88 7.20 30.14
CA LEU A 77 18.08 6.40 28.95
C LEU A 77 17.85 4.90 29.24
N ALA A 78 18.44 4.37 30.32
CA ALA A 78 18.27 3.00 30.73
C ALA A 78 16.79 2.67 31.02
N ALA A 79 16.06 3.59 31.68
CA ALA A 79 14.64 3.42 31.95
C ALA A 79 13.79 3.41 30.66
N VAL A 80 14.06 4.32 29.72
CA VAL A 80 13.37 4.38 28.42
C VAL A 80 13.68 3.13 27.59
N GLN A 81 14.94 2.69 27.53
CA GLN A 81 15.35 1.47 26.85
C GLN A 81 14.71 0.23 27.46
N GLY A 82 14.70 0.11 28.78
CA GLY A 82 14.05 -1.00 29.49
C GLY A 82 12.55 -1.07 29.19
N ARG A 83 11.85 0.07 29.25
CA ARG A 83 10.42 0.15 28.93
C ARG A 83 10.14 -0.15 27.46
N HIS A 84 10.95 0.38 26.54
CA HIS A 84 10.84 0.08 25.11
C HIS A 84 11.03 -1.41 24.85
N ALA A 85 12.03 -2.04 25.46
CA ALA A 85 12.26 -3.48 25.36
C ALA A 85 11.10 -4.32 25.94
N ASP A 86 10.50 -3.93 27.06
CA ASP A 86 9.30 -4.57 27.62
C ASP A 86 8.10 -4.48 26.66
N LEU A 87 7.88 -3.30 26.08
CA LEU A 87 6.82 -3.07 25.12
C LEU A 87 7.03 -3.90 23.84
N LEU A 88 8.26 -3.95 23.31
CA LEU A 88 8.62 -4.79 22.16
C LEU A 88 8.42 -6.27 22.46
N ARG A 89 8.79 -6.77 23.65
CA ARG A 89 8.48 -8.14 24.07
C ARG A 89 6.98 -8.40 24.07
N GLY A 90 6.20 -7.47 24.63
CA GLY A 90 4.74 -7.56 24.65
C GLY A 90 4.10 -7.54 23.26
N ALA A 91 4.64 -6.74 22.33
CA ALA A 91 4.25 -6.73 20.93
C ALA A 91 4.64 -8.05 20.23
N GLY A 92 5.87 -8.51 20.42
CA GLY A 92 6.39 -9.75 19.82
C GLY A 92 5.56 -10.98 20.20
N GLN A 93 5.10 -11.08 21.46
CA GLN A 93 4.19 -12.15 21.88
C GLN A 93 2.85 -12.12 21.13
N ARG A 94 2.30 -10.92 20.89
CA ARG A 94 1.03 -10.72 20.17
C ARG A 94 1.16 -10.92 18.67
N LEU A 95 2.34 -10.60 18.14
CA LEU A 95 2.70 -10.74 16.73
C LEU A 95 3.27 -12.13 16.41
N ALA A 96 3.49 -12.99 17.41
CA ALA A 96 4.00 -14.33 17.19
C ALA A 96 3.11 -15.08 16.18
N PRO A 97 3.67 -15.86 15.23
CA PRO A 97 2.89 -16.50 14.16
C PRO A 97 1.66 -17.28 14.65
N GLY A 98 1.77 -17.95 15.80
CA GLY A 98 0.64 -18.65 16.44
C GLY A 98 -0.46 -17.71 16.97
N ALA A 99 -0.09 -16.55 17.50
CA ALA A 99 -1.02 -15.57 18.05
C ALA A 99 -1.82 -14.86 16.96
N ILE A 100 -1.18 -14.51 15.84
CA ILE A 100 -1.84 -13.83 14.72
C ILE A 100 -2.55 -14.78 13.75
N ARG A 101 -2.30 -16.10 13.81
CA ARG A 101 -2.88 -17.10 12.88
C ARG A 101 -4.39 -16.95 12.68
N GLY A 102 -5.16 -16.87 13.77
CA GLY A 102 -6.62 -16.74 13.69
C GLY A 102 -7.07 -15.42 13.05
N LEU A 103 -6.30 -14.34 13.24
CA LEU A 103 -6.57 -13.05 12.62
C LEU A 103 -6.26 -13.08 11.11
N LEU A 104 -5.14 -13.72 10.73
CA LEU A 104 -4.75 -13.95 9.34
C LEU A 104 -5.80 -14.80 8.60
N GLN A 105 -6.30 -15.86 9.22
CA GLN A 105 -7.37 -16.71 8.67
C GLN A 105 -8.66 -15.92 8.45
N ARG A 106 -9.10 -15.14 9.43
CA ARG A 106 -10.29 -14.29 9.30
C ARG A 106 -10.12 -13.26 8.18
N ARG A 107 -8.98 -12.56 8.13
CA ARG A 107 -8.70 -11.59 7.06
C ARG A 107 -8.60 -12.22 5.69
N GLY A 108 -8.02 -13.42 5.59
CA GLY A 108 -8.02 -14.21 4.36
C GLY A 108 -9.44 -14.55 3.90
N ALA A 109 -10.33 -14.92 4.84
CA ALA A 109 -11.74 -15.18 4.54
C ALA A 109 -12.50 -13.91 4.13
N ASP A 110 -12.25 -12.77 4.80
CA ASP A 110 -12.83 -11.48 4.44
C ASP A 110 -12.39 -11.04 3.04
N LEU A 111 -11.09 -11.15 2.73
CA LEU A 111 -10.56 -10.85 1.40
C LEU A 111 -11.17 -11.76 0.33
N ALA A 112 -11.31 -13.07 0.61
CA ALA A 112 -11.92 -14.02 -0.32
C ALA A 112 -13.40 -13.67 -0.57
N ARG A 113 -14.14 -13.30 0.48
CA ARG A 113 -15.53 -12.83 0.38
C ARG A 113 -15.62 -11.55 -0.46
N ALA A 114 -14.87 -10.51 -0.10
CA ALA A 114 -14.87 -9.23 -0.80
C ALA A 114 -14.54 -9.39 -2.29
N ARG A 115 -13.53 -10.22 -2.62
CA ARG A 115 -13.18 -10.54 -4.02
C ARG A 115 -14.34 -11.22 -4.74
N LYS A 116 -14.96 -12.21 -4.12
CA LYS A 116 -16.09 -12.94 -4.70
C LYS A 116 -17.26 -12.00 -5.02
N GLU A 117 -17.60 -11.12 -4.09
CA GLU A 117 -18.69 -10.15 -4.27
C GLU A 117 -18.38 -9.14 -5.37
N ALA A 118 -17.19 -8.53 -5.33
CA ALA A 118 -16.76 -7.57 -6.34
C ALA A 118 -16.72 -8.18 -7.75
N ILE A 119 -16.14 -9.37 -7.89
CA ILE A 119 -16.11 -10.11 -9.16
C ILE A 119 -17.51 -10.42 -9.66
N ALA A 120 -18.40 -10.88 -8.79
CA ALA A 120 -19.77 -11.23 -9.17
C ALA A 120 -20.54 -10.02 -9.67
N TYR A 121 -20.37 -8.86 -9.01
CA TYR A 121 -20.98 -7.61 -9.43
C TYR A 121 -20.42 -7.13 -10.78
N ILE A 122 -19.10 -7.02 -10.89
CA ILE A 122 -18.42 -6.56 -12.12
C ILE A 122 -18.75 -7.47 -13.31
N GLY A 123 -18.87 -8.77 -13.07
CA GLY A 123 -19.19 -9.79 -14.07
C GLY A 123 -20.65 -9.84 -14.50
N SER A 124 -21.56 -9.13 -13.81
CA SER A 124 -23.00 -9.25 -14.04
C SER A 124 -23.51 -8.19 -15.02
N GLU A 125 -23.92 -8.60 -16.23
CA GLU A 125 -24.57 -7.70 -17.19
C GLU A 125 -25.94 -7.18 -16.69
N SER A 126 -26.58 -7.85 -15.73
CA SER A 126 -27.85 -7.36 -15.17
C SER A 126 -27.65 -6.29 -14.10
N LEU A 127 -26.56 -6.36 -13.32
CA LEU A 127 -26.26 -5.39 -12.27
C LEU A 127 -25.35 -4.26 -12.76
N TYR A 128 -24.44 -4.58 -13.68
CA TYR A 128 -23.41 -3.68 -14.21
C TYR A 128 -23.31 -3.82 -15.74
N PRO A 129 -24.35 -3.37 -16.49
CA PRO A 129 -24.47 -3.58 -17.93
C PRO A 129 -23.41 -2.81 -18.71
N THR A 130 -22.95 -3.36 -19.84
CA THR A 130 -21.99 -2.67 -20.73
C THR A 130 -22.49 -1.30 -21.19
N GLU A 131 -23.78 -1.20 -21.52
CA GLU A 131 -24.43 -0.01 -22.04
C GLU A 131 -25.52 0.47 -21.09
N GLY A 132 -25.74 1.79 -21.04
CA GLY A 132 -26.79 2.38 -20.22
C GLY A 132 -26.58 2.26 -18.69
N TYR A 133 -25.38 1.91 -18.24
CA TYR A 133 -25.05 1.91 -16.82
C TYR A 133 -25.11 3.33 -16.22
N THR A 134 -25.45 3.39 -14.94
CA THR A 134 -25.64 4.63 -14.18
C THR A 134 -24.41 4.93 -13.32
N PRO A 135 -24.21 6.21 -12.92
CA PRO A 135 -23.18 6.57 -11.96
C PRO A 135 -23.23 5.77 -10.66
N ARG A 136 -24.44 5.44 -10.15
CA ARG A 136 -24.61 4.62 -8.95
C ARG A 136 -24.07 3.20 -9.10
N GLN A 137 -24.18 2.62 -10.29
CA GLN A 137 -23.66 1.28 -10.53
C GLN A 137 -22.12 1.30 -10.59
N ASN A 138 -21.52 2.38 -11.12
CA ASN A 138 -20.08 2.60 -11.00
C ASN A 138 -19.66 2.78 -9.54
N GLU A 139 -20.36 3.61 -8.77
CA GLU A 139 -20.07 3.84 -7.35
C GLU A 139 -20.14 2.54 -6.53
N GLU A 140 -21.07 1.64 -6.87
CA GLU A 140 -21.18 0.33 -6.23
C GLU A 140 -20.03 -0.60 -6.60
N ALA A 141 -19.61 -0.63 -7.87
CA ALA A 141 -18.40 -1.34 -8.28
C ALA A 141 -17.15 -0.80 -7.54
N ASP A 142 -17.01 0.52 -7.44
CA ASP A 142 -15.92 1.17 -6.71
C ASP A 142 -15.95 0.84 -5.21
N ARG A 143 -17.14 0.83 -4.59
CA ARG A 143 -17.32 0.45 -3.19
C ARG A 143 -16.84 -0.98 -2.94
N LEU A 144 -17.24 -1.92 -3.80
CA LEU A 144 -16.85 -3.33 -3.70
C LEU A 144 -15.34 -3.53 -3.91
N VAL A 145 -14.73 -2.79 -4.84
CA VAL A 145 -13.27 -2.81 -5.04
C VAL A 145 -12.54 -2.20 -3.84
N ALA A 146 -13.04 -1.10 -3.26
CA ALA A 146 -12.47 -0.49 -2.07
C ALA A 146 -12.52 -1.46 -0.85
N GLU A 147 -13.58 -2.29 -0.76
CA GLU A 147 -13.65 -3.33 0.26
C GLU A 147 -12.53 -4.38 0.09
N VAL A 148 -12.25 -4.81 -1.15
CA VAL A 148 -11.11 -5.68 -1.47
C VAL A 148 -9.79 -5.04 -1.06
N GLU A 149 -9.57 -3.77 -1.41
CA GLU A 149 -8.35 -3.01 -1.06
C GLU A 149 -8.15 -2.93 0.46
N SER A 150 -9.23 -2.67 1.21
CA SER A 150 -9.18 -2.62 2.67
C SER A 150 -8.77 -3.95 3.31
N CYS A 151 -9.14 -5.08 2.68
CA CYS A 151 -8.78 -6.41 3.15
C CYS A 151 -7.40 -6.85 2.66
N TYR A 152 -6.96 -6.36 1.49
CA TYR A 152 -5.73 -6.79 0.83
C TYR A 152 -4.47 -6.15 1.42
N THR A 153 -4.58 -4.92 1.96
CA THR A 153 -3.43 -4.15 2.46
C THR A 153 -2.59 -4.99 3.43
N PRO A 154 -1.36 -5.40 3.06
CA PRO A 154 -0.57 -6.28 3.90
C PRO A 154 -0.20 -5.58 5.21
N GLY A 155 -0.60 -6.17 6.34
CA GLY A 155 -0.03 -5.86 7.65
C GLY A 155 -0.48 -4.60 8.38
N ALA A 156 -1.00 -3.58 7.68
CA ALA A 156 -1.44 -2.33 8.34
C ALA A 156 -2.52 -2.59 9.41
N TRP A 157 -3.47 -3.47 9.10
CA TRP A 157 -4.58 -3.83 9.99
C TRP A 157 -4.18 -4.66 11.21
N ILE A 158 -2.99 -5.28 11.21
CA ILE A 158 -2.49 -6.00 12.41
C ILE A 158 -2.18 -4.99 13.50
N LEU A 159 -1.61 -3.84 13.11
CA LEU A 159 -1.25 -2.79 14.06
C LEU A 159 -2.46 -1.99 14.56
N GLU A 160 -3.56 -2.01 13.82
CA GLU A 160 -4.84 -1.39 14.21
C GLU A 160 -5.58 -2.13 15.33
N GLN A 161 -5.11 -3.32 15.77
CA GLN A 161 -5.71 -3.99 16.92
C GLN A 161 -5.53 -3.10 18.17
N PRO A 162 -6.58 -2.86 18.99
CA PRO A 162 -6.52 -1.86 20.07
C PRO A 162 -5.36 -2.01 21.04
N ASP A 163 -4.97 -3.25 21.35
CA ASP A 163 -3.88 -3.57 22.25
C ASP A 163 -2.49 -3.35 21.61
N LEU A 164 -2.32 -3.67 20.33
CA LEU A 164 -1.11 -3.38 19.55
C LEU A 164 -0.98 -1.89 19.26
N GLN A 165 -2.07 -1.20 18.95
CA GLN A 165 -2.07 0.25 18.71
C GLN A 165 -1.61 1.01 19.96
N ARG A 166 -2.06 0.60 21.15
CA ARG A 166 -1.56 1.18 22.41
C ARG A 166 -0.06 0.97 22.58
N ILE A 167 0.44 -0.23 22.28
CA ILE A 167 1.88 -0.54 22.37
C ILE A 167 2.68 0.26 21.33
N LEU A 168 2.17 0.39 20.10
CA LEU A 168 2.76 1.19 19.03
C LEU A 168 2.85 2.66 19.42
N ASP A 169 1.80 3.21 20.01
CA ASP A 169 1.79 4.59 20.47
C ASP A 169 2.81 4.81 21.58
N GLU A 170 2.87 3.93 22.58
CA GLU A 170 3.84 4.02 23.68
C GLU A 170 5.28 3.86 23.19
N THR A 171 5.54 2.92 22.28
CA THR A 171 6.89 2.71 21.72
C THR A 171 7.36 3.91 20.91
N LYS A 172 6.52 4.51 20.06
CA LYS A 172 6.85 5.74 19.34
C LYS A 172 7.23 6.90 20.26
N GLU A 173 6.60 6.99 21.43
CA GLU A 173 6.96 7.98 22.44
C GLU A 173 8.36 7.70 23.02
N MET A 174 8.67 6.45 23.35
CA MET A 174 10.00 6.06 23.85
C MET A 174 11.08 6.25 22.79
N GLU A 175 10.82 5.85 21.55
CA GLU A 175 11.70 6.01 20.39
C GLU A 175 12.05 7.48 20.18
N SER A 176 11.07 8.38 20.30
CA SER A 176 11.30 9.83 20.24
C SER A 176 12.25 10.31 21.35
N TYR A 177 12.20 9.75 22.56
CA TYR A 177 13.13 10.07 23.63
C TYR A 177 14.55 9.54 23.36
N LEU A 178 14.66 8.31 22.84
CA LEU A 178 15.95 7.70 22.48
C LEU A 178 16.66 8.51 21.38
N GLU A 179 15.94 8.87 20.31
CA GLU A 179 16.46 9.67 19.21
C GLU A 179 16.96 11.04 19.68
N ARG A 180 16.20 11.70 20.57
CA ARG A 180 16.60 12.98 21.19
C ARG A 180 17.89 12.87 22.00
N CYS A 181 18.14 11.71 22.59
CA CYS A 181 19.39 11.41 23.28
C CYS A 181 20.52 10.95 22.33
N GLY A 182 20.27 10.85 21.02
CA GLY A 182 21.26 10.38 20.04
C GLY A 182 21.40 8.86 19.97
N HIS A 183 20.44 8.11 20.51
CA HIS A 183 20.44 6.65 20.46
C HIS A 183 19.63 6.14 19.27
N ALA A 184 20.24 5.27 18.48
CA ALA A 184 19.55 4.59 17.38
C ALA A 184 18.56 3.56 17.93
N VAL A 185 17.37 3.52 17.32
CA VAL A 185 16.34 2.51 17.61
C VAL A 185 16.61 1.30 16.72
N ALA A 186 17.02 0.17 17.32
CA ALA A 186 17.38 -1.04 16.59
C ALA A 186 16.17 -1.83 16.08
N GLU A 187 15.03 -1.73 16.77
CA GLU A 187 13.83 -2.51 16.48
C GLU A 187 12.57 -1.71 16.80
N THR A 188 11.52 -1.88 15.99
CA THR A 188 10.23 -1.21 16.16
C THR A 188 9.10 -2.24 16.11
N VAL A 189 7.91 -1.85 16.61
CA VAL A 189 6.69 -2.67 16.48
C VAL A 189 6.34 -2.92 15.02
N GLN A 190 6.58 -1.95 14.13
CA GLN A 190 6.39 -2.12 12.68
C GLN A 190 7.31 -3.21 12.12
N ALA A 191 8.61 -3.16 12.45
CA ALA A 191 9.57 -4.17 12.00
C ALA A 191 9.23 -5.57 12.53
N LEU A 192 8.76 -5.67 13.77
CA LEU A 192 8.24 -6.93 14.33
C LEU A 192 7.04 -7.44 13.53
N ALA A 193 6.07 -6.58 13.22
CA ALA A 193 4.88 -6.96 12.46
C ALA A 193 5.22 -7.41 11.03
N ASP A 194 6.12 -6.69 10.36
CA ASP A 194 6.59 -7.01 9.02
C ASP A 194 7.26 -8.39 8.97
N ARG A 195 8.14 -8.71 9.94
CA ARG A 195 8.76 -10.04 10.04
C ARG A 195 7.75 -11.12 10.37
N SER A 196 6.87 -10.87 11.34
CA SER A 196 5.81 -11.83 11.69
C SER A 196 4.90 -12.15 10.52
N LEU A 197 4.61 -11.19 9.64
CA LEU A 197 3.86 -11.40 8.41
C LEU A 197 4.62 -12.23 7.37
N VAL A 198 5.94 -12.03 7.27
CA VAL A 198 6.81 -12.85 6.42
C VAL A 198 6.86 -14.30 6.92
N ASP A 199 7.00 -14.48 8.23
CA ASP A 199 7.14 -15.80 8.86
C ASP A 199 5.81 -16.57 8.96
N SER A 200 4.67 -15.88 8.97
CA SER A 200 3.36 -16.48 9.24
C SER A 200 2.63 -17.09 8.03
N GLU A 201 3.30 -17.32 6.89
CA GLU A 201 2.67 -17.75 5.62
C GLU A 201 1.55 -16.81 5.11
N ALA A 202 1.28 -15.71 5.81
CA ALA A 202 0.13 -14.84 5.58
C ALA A 202 0.42 -13.65 4.68
N ARG A 203 1.65 -13.57 4.18
CA ARG A 203 1.86 -12.95 2.89
C ARG A 203 1.28 -13.92 1.85
N PRO A 204 0.37 -13.51 0.95
CA PRO A 204 0.50 -14.01 -0.39
C PRO A 204 1.84 -13.44 -0.88
N LEU A 205 2.96 -14.11 -0.59
CA LEU A 205 4.03 -14.15 -1.57
C LEU A 205 3.28 -14.55 -2.83
N LEU A 206 3.15 -13.60 -3.77
CA LEU A 206 2.54 -13.82 -5.07
C LEU A 206 2.84 -15.26 -5.48
N PRO A 207 1.84 -16.13 -5.72
CA PRO A 207 2.11 -17.53 -6.01
C PRO A 207 3.22 -17.62 -7.05
N ARG A 208 4.18 -18.55 -6.90
CA ARG A 208 5.35 -18.64 -7.82
C ARG A 208 4.97 -18.52 -9.30
N PRO A 209 3.87 -19.13 -9.79
CA PRO A 209 3.43 -18.92 -11.18
C PRO A 209 3.16 -17.44 -11.54
N HIS A 210 2.58 -16.65 -10.64
CA HIS A 210 2.35 -15.22 -10.85
C HIS A 210 3.68 -14.45 -10.94
N GLN A 211 4.64 -14.75 -10.06
CA GLN A 211 5.96 -14.12 -10.08
C GLN A 211 6.66 -14.39 -11.42
N GLN A 212 6.63 -15.63 -11.88
CA GLN A 212 7.23 -16.02 -13.15
C GLN A 212 6.59 -15.29 -14.34
N ILE A 213 5.27 -15.08 -14.34
CA ILE A 213 4.60 -14.29 -15.40
C ILE A 213 5.11 -12.85 -15.38
N LEU A 214 5.19 -12.22 -14.20
CA LEU A 214 5.69 -10.84 -14.09
C LEU A 214 7.15 -10.71 -14.52
N GLU A 215 8.00 -11.68 -14.18
CA GLU A 215 9.39 -11.75 -14.62
C GLU A 215 9.50 -11.91 -16.15
N ARG A 216 8.70 -12.80 -16.74
CA ARG A 216 8.63 -12.95 -18.20
C ARG A 216 8.15 -11.66 -18.87
N ASN A 217 7.15 -10.98 -18.32
CA ASN A 217 6.69 -9.70 -18.84
C ASN A 217 7.77 -8.64 -18.87
N VAL A 218 8.63 -8.57 -17.84
CA VAL A 218 9.77 -7.64 -17.83
C VAL A 218 10.73 -7.94 -18.98
N GLN A 219 11.01 -9.22 -19.24
CA GLN A 219 11.87 -9.62 -20.35
C GLN A 219 11.22 -9.35 -21.70
N THR A 220 9.98 -9.80 -21.92
CA THR A 220 9.22 -9.58 -23.15
C THR A 220 9.07 -8.09 -23.47
N ALA A 221 8.82 -7.24 -22.46
CA ALA A 221 8.71 -5.80 -22.67
C ALA A 221 10.03 -5.17 -23.17
N ARG A 222 11.17 -5.65 -22.69
CA ARG A 222 12.49 -5.23 -23.19
C ARG A 222 12.71 -5.69 -24.63
N ASP A 223 12.40 -6.95 -24.91
CA ASP A 223 12.61 -7.56 -26.23
C ASP A 223 11.73 -6.89 -27.31
N LEU A 224 10.51 -6.49 -26.93
CA LEU A 224 9.58 -5.77 -27.81
C LEU A 224 9.86 -4.26 -27.91
N GLY A 225 10.78 -3.72 -27.11
CA GLY A 225 11.10 -2.28 -27.07
C GLY A 225 9.91 -1.42 -26.61
N MET A 226 9.13 -1.91 -25.65
CA MET A 226 7.95 -1.20 -25.14
C MET A 226 8.31 0.13 -24.49
N SER A 227 7.43 1.12 -24.63
CA SER A 227 7.59 2.42 -23.96
C SER A 227 7.32 2.34 -22.46
N GLU A 228 7.82 3.32 -21.69
CA GLU A 228 7.56 3.40 -20.24
C GLU A 228 6.05 3.41 -19.92
N ARG A 229 5.25 4.08 -20.75
CA ARG A 229 3.80 4.13 -20.60
C ARG A 229 3.15 2.76 -20.81
N GLU A 230 3.59 1.99 -21.79
CA GLU A 230 3.08 0.64 -22.05
C GLU A 230 3.44 -0.31 -20.91
N ILE A 231 4.69 -0.23 -20.40
CA ILE A 231 5.18 -0.98 -19.25
C ILE A 231 4.39 -0.63 -17.99
N GLU A 232 4.16 0.66 -17.74
CA GLU A 232 3.36 1.10 -16.60
C GLU A 232 1.92 0.59 -16.70
N ALA A 233 1.31 0.66 -17.87
CA ALA A 233 -0.07 0.24 -18.07
C ALA A 233 -0.25 -1.27 -17.81
N ILE A 234 0.61 -2.14 -18.35
CA ILE A 234 0.51 -3.59 -18.07
C ILE A 234 0.79 -3.90 -16.60
N ARG A 235 1.70 -3.16 -15.95
CA ARG A 235 1.96 -3.29 -14.51
C ARG A 235 0.71 -2.95 -13.69
N LEU A 236 0.08 -1.80 -13.94
CA LEU A 236 -1.12 -1.36 -13.23
C LEU A 236 -2.29 -2.34 -13.44
N ILE A 237 -2.45 -2.89 -14.65
CA ILE A 237 -3.45 -3.92 -14.94
C ILE A 237 -3.18 -5.18 -14.10
N ASN A 238 -1.93 -5.65 -14.08
CA ASN A 238 -1.57 -6.86 -13.35
C ASN A 238 -1.64 -6.69 -11.84
N ASP A 239 -1.23 -5.54 -11.30
CA ASP A 239 -1.40 -5.19 -9.88
C ASP A 239 -2.89 -5.24 -9.51
N TYR A 240 -3.76 -4.68 -10.35
CA TYR A 240 -5.20 -4.72 -10.15
C TYR A 240 -5.77 -6.15 -10.23
N ARG A 241 -5.32 -6.96 -11.19
CA ARG A 241 -5.71 -8.38 -11.29
C ARG A 241 -5.31 -9.15 -10.04
N ILE A 242 -4.07 -8.97 -9.55
CA ILE A 242 -3.56 -9.62 -8.33
C ILE A 242 -4.39 -9.21 -7.10
N LEU A 243 -4.66 -7.91 -6.94
CA LEU A 243 -5.52 -7.38 -5.87
C LEU A 243 -6.86 -8.10 -5.85
N MET A 244 -7.48 -8.27 -7.04
CA MET A 244 -8.76 -8.93 -7.22
C MET A 244 -8.70 -10.47 -7.21
N GLY A 245 -7.53 -11.07 -6.96
CA GLY A 245 -7.37 -12.53 -6.91
C GLY A 245 -7.39 -13.20 -8.28
N ARG A 246 -6.90 -12.50 -9.30
CA ARG A 246 -6.74 -12.99 -10.68
C ARG A 246 -5.28 -13.21 -11.01
N VAL A 247 -5.04 -14.14 -11.93
CA VAL A 247 -3.72 -14.41 -12.48
C VAL A 247 -3.29 -13.20 -13.33
N PRO A 248 -2.04 -12.70 -13.21
CA PRO A 248 -1.51 -11.67 -14.10
C PRO A 248 -1.61 -12.07 -15.57
N LEU A 249 -1.81 -11.10 -16.45
CA LEU A 249 -1.72 -11.29 -17.90
C LEU A 249 -0.25 -11.37 -18.30
N GLU A 250 0.04 -12.34 -19.17
CA GLU A 250 1.34 -12.52 -19.80
C GLU A 250 1.41 -11.73 -21.12
N LEU A 251 2.49 -10.99 -21.35
CA LEU A 251 2.68 -10.24 -22.59
C LEU A 251 2.90 -11.21 -23.76
N HIS A 252 2.14 -11.00 -24.83
CA HIS A 252 2.18 -11.82 -26.03
C HIS A 252 2.47 -10.96 -27.27
N GLU A 253 3.53 -11.31 -28.00
CA GLU A 253 4.04 -10.53 -29.14
C GLU A 253 2.99 -10.27 -30.23
N ALA A 254 2.23 -11.30 -30.63
CA ALA A 254 1.18 -11.13 -31.64
C ALA A 254 0.09 -10.13 -31.22
N LEU A 255 -0.37 -10.20 -29.97
CA LEU A 255 -1.35 -9.26 -29.42
C LEU A 255 -0.76 -7.84 -29.33
N TYR A 256 0.52 -7.71 -28.96
CA TYR A 256 1.22 -6.42 -28.93
C TYR A 256 1.27 -5.79 -30.32
N ARG A 257 1.66 -6.55 -31.35
CA ARG A 257 1.68 -6.08 -32.75
C ARG A 257 0.28 -5.63 -33.21
N ALA A 258 -0.76 -6.39 -32.90
CA ALA A 258 -2.13 -6.02 -33.23
C ALA A 258 -2.56 -4.71 -32.53
N ALA A 259 -2.21 -4.54 -31.25
CA ALA A 259 -2.47 -3.33 -30.49
C ALA A 259 -1.70 -2.12 -31.06
N GLN A 260 -0.44 -2.31 -31.47
CA GLN A 260 0.39 -1.26 -32.09
C GLN A 260 -0.20 -0.77 -33.41
N VAL A 261 -0.65 -1.70 -34.26
CA VAL A 261 -1.31 -1.36 -35.53
C VAL A 261 -2.53 -0.47 -35.28
N HIS A 262 -3.39 -0.85 -34.34
CA HIS A 262 -4.60 -0.08 -34.04
C HIS A 262 -4.32 1.26 -33.38
N THR A 263 -3.37 1.29 -32.45
CA THR A 263 -2.97 2.52 -31.77
C THR A 263 -2.44 3.54 -32.77
N ARG A 264 -1.58 3.12 -33.71
CA ARG A 264 -1.06 3.97 -34.79
C ARG A 264 -2.16 4.44 -35.73
N ASP A 265 -3.10 3.57 -36.06
CA ASP A 265 -4.24 3.90 -36.93
C ASP A 265 -5.13 4.99 -36.29
N MET A 266 -5.46 4.83 -35.01
CA MET A 266 -6.22 5.83 -34.24
C MET A 266 -5.51 7.18 -34.17
N VAL A 267 -4.18 7.20 -34.02
CA VAL A 267 -3.39 8.43 -34.03
C VAL A 267 -3.37 9.05 -35.43
N ALA A 268 -3.02 8.28 -36.46
CA ALA A 268 -2.86 8.76 -37.83
C ALA A 268 -4.15 9.35 -38.42
N HIS A 269 -5.30 8.80 -38.05
CA HIS A 269 -6.61 9.23 -38.54
C HIS A 269 -7.42 10.00 -37.49
N ASN A 270 -6.81 10.35 -36.34
CA ASN A 270 -7.41 11.14 -35.27
C ASN A 270 -8.82 10.68 -34.82
N PHE A 271 -8.96 9.39 -34.51
CA PHE A 271 -10.21 8.83 -33.98
C PHE A 271 -9.97 8.01 -32.71
N ILE A 272 -11.07 7.62 -32.05
CA ILE A 272 -11.07 6.61 -30.98
C ILE A 272 -12.23 5.66 -31.22
N GLY A 273 -11.95 4.36 -31.22
CA GLY A 273 -12.95 3.32 -31.44
C GLY A 273 -12.30 1.95 -31.65
N HIS A 274 -13.13 0.91 -31.70
CA HIS A 274 -12.68 -0.48 -31.86
C HIS A 274 -12.43 -0.87 -33.33
N THR A 275 -13.20 -0.28 -34.24
CA THR A 275 -13.06 -0.50 -35.68
C THR A 275 -11.95 0.38 -36.23
N GLY A 276 -10.97 -0.23 -36.90
CA GLY A 276 -9.91 0.50 -37.60
C GLY A 276 -10.47 1.32 -38.77
N ASN A 277 -9.71 2.31 -39.23
CA ASN A 277 -10.05 3.14 -40.38
C ASN A 277 -10.27 2.31 -41.66
N ASN A 278 -9.59 1.18 -41.79
CA ASN A 278 -9.76 0.21 -42.88
C ASN A 278 -10.92 -0.79 -42.65
N GLY A 279 -11.73 -0.63 -41.62
CA GLY A 279 -12.81 -1.55 -41.24
C GLY A 279 -12.37 -2.78 -40.45
N SER A 280 -11.08 -2.93 -40.11
CA SER A 280 -10.60 -4.07 -39.34
C SER A 280 -11.16 -4.10 -37.92
N THR A 281 -11.53 -5.28 -37.45
CA THR A 281 -11.81 -5.55 -36.02
C THR A 281 -10.53 -5.96 -35.30
N ALA A 282 -10.58 -6.00 -33.96
CA ALA A 282 -9.46 -6.46 -33.16
C ALA A 282 -9.08 -7.92 -33.47
N GLU A 283 -10.05 -8.79 -33.78
CA GLU A 283 -9.83 -10.18 -34.20
C GLU A 283 -9.11 -10.27 -35.54
N ILE A 284 -9.46 -9.42 -36.51
CA ILE A 284 -8.76 -9.38 -37.81
C ILE A 284 -7.30 -8.96 -37.60
N ARG A 285 -7.04 -7.94 -36.77
CA ARG A 285 -5.68 -7.49 -36.47
C ARG A 285 -4.87 -8.55 -35.72
N ALA A 286 -5.48 -9.19 -34.72
CA ALA A 286 -4.86 -10.28 -33.96
C ALA A 286 -4.55 -11.49 -34.86
N GLY A 287 -5.50 -11.91 -35.70
CA GLY A 287 -5.33 -13.01 -36.65
C GLY A 287 -4.23 -12.74 -37.67
N ALA A 288 -4.16 -11.51 -38.21
CA ALA A 288 -3.09 -11.10 -39.11
C ALA A 288 -1.71 -11.10 -38.43
N ALA A 289 -1.65 -10.90 -37.12
CA ALA A 289 -0.44 -11.02 -36.31
C ALA A 289 -0.13 -12.46 -35.85
N GLY A 290 -0.98 -13.44 -36.21
CA GLY A 290 -0.80 -14.86 -35.87
C GLY A 290 -1.51 -15.32 -34.60
N TYR A 291 -2.43 -14.52 -34.04
CA TYR A 291 -3.23 -14.90 -32.86
C TYR A 291 -4.69 -15.15 -33.21
N THR A 292 -5.15 -16.39 -33.09
CA THR A 292 -6.49 -16.81 -33.54
C THR A 292 -7.45 -17.21 -32.42
N GLN A 293 -7.04 -17.05 -31.16
CA GLN A 293 -7.90 -17.34 -30.01
C GLN A 293 -8.88 -16.19 -29.73
N GLN A 294 -9.81 -16.39 -28.81
CA GLN A 294 -10.75 -15.34 -28.40
C GLN A 294 -10.01 -14.17 -27.77
N ILE A 295 -10.46 -12.96 -28.07
CA ILE A 295 -9.87 -11.72 -27.58
C ILE A 295 -10.93 -10.73 -27.12
N ARG A 296 -10.52 -9.77 -26.30
CA ARG A 296 -11.25 -8.54 -25.99
C ARG A 296 -10.35 -7.34 -26.16
N GLU A 297 -10.92 -6.19 -26.51
CA GLU A 297 -10.18 -4.95 -26.71
C GLU A 297 -10.69 -3.83 -25.82
N ASN A 298 -9.77 -3.07 -25.24
CA ASN A 298 -10.04 -1.78 -24.64
C ASN A 298 -9.26 -0.69 -25.36
N VAL A 299 -9.90 0.47 -25.57
CA VAL A 299 -9.24 1.66 -26.12
C VAL A 299 -9.37 2.84 -25.16
N SER A 300 -8.40 3.76 -25.17
CA SER A 300 -8.40 4.93 -24.30
C SER A 300 -7.84 6.16 -25.03
N SER A 301 -8.37 7.33 -24.67
CA SER A 301 -7.88 8.66 -25.07
C SER A 301 -7.14 9.40 -23.94
N ALA A 302 -6.78 8.70 -22.85
CA ALA A 302 -6.11 9.33 -21.71
C ALA A 302 -4.67 9.76 -22.04
N ALA A 303 -4.12 10.70 -21.27
CA ALA A 303 -2.76 11.20 -21.48
C ALA A 303 -1.68 10.23 -20.95
N ASP A 304 -2.00 9.44 -19.93
CA ASP A 304 -1.05 8.57 -19.23
C ASP A 304 -1.64 7.15 -19.01
N ALA A 305 -0.82 6.25 -18.48
CA ALA A 305 -1.22 4.86 -18.19
C ALA A 305 -2.29 4.78 -17.08
N ALA A 306 -2.09 5.55 -16.01
CA ALA A 306 -3.02 5.60 -14.87
C ALA A 306 -4.43 6.06 -15.28
N GLY A 307 -4.52 7.06 -16.17
CA GLY A 307 -5.75 7.55 -16.73
C GLY A 307 -6.43 6.51 -17.64
N SER A 308 -5.67 5.75 -18.43
CA SER A 308 -6.23 4.65 -19.25
C SER A 308 -6.81 3.55 -18.38
N VAL A 309 -6.02 3.01 -17.45
CA VAL A 309 -6.45 1.92 -16.55
C VAL A 309 -7.58 2.38 -15.63
N GLY A 310 -7.48 3.60 -15.08
CA GLY A 310 -8.53 4.21 -14.29
C GLY A 310 -9.82 4.37 -15.07
N GLY A 311 -9.77 4.88 -16.32
CA GLY A 311 -10.95 4.99 -17.18
C GLY A 311 -11.60 3.65 -17.46
N TRP A 312 -10.81 2.61 -17.75
CA TRP A 312 -11.32 1.26 -17.98
C TRP A 312 -11.96 0.64 -16.73
N ARG A 313 -11.44 0.91 -15.52
CA ARG A 313 -12.07 0.45 -14.27
C ARG A 313 -13.46 1.05 -14.05
N HIS A 314 -13.73 2.26 -14.52
CA HIS A 314 -15.04 2.92 -14.34
C HIS A 314 -15.97 2.72 -15.55
N SER A 315 -15.70 1.72 -16.39
CA SER A 315 -16.51 1.40 -17.55
C SER A 315 -16.75 -0.12 -17.59
N PRO A 316 -18.00 -0.59 -17.42
CA PRO A 316 -18.30 -2.00 -17.21
C PRO A 316 -17.68 -2.97 -18.22
N GLY A 317 -17.83 -2.68 -19.52
CA GLY A 317 -17.27 -3.53 -20.58
C GLY A 317 -15.74 -3.57 -20.54
N HIS A 318 -15.10 -2.41 -20.41
CA HIS A 318 -13.65 -2.31 -20.30
C HIS A 318 -13.11 -2.95 -19.02
N HIS A 319 -13.84 -2.80 -17.92
CA HIS A 319 -13.50 -3.33 -16.61
C HIS A 319 -13.48 -4.85 -16.64
N ARG A 320 -14.52 -5.47 -17.22
CA ARG A 320 -14.59 -6.93 -17.42
C ARG A 320 -13.49 -7.43 -18.35
N SER A 321 -13.26 -6.77 -19.47
CA SER A 321 -12.17 -7.10 -20.41
C SER A 321 -10.81 -7.20 -19.71
N MET A 322 -10.48 -6.21 -18.89
CA MET A 322 -9.21 -6.17 -18.15
C MET A 322 -9.14 -7.20 -17.01
N LEU A 323 -10.25 -7.42 -16.30
CA LEU A 323 -10.26 -8.16 -15.03
C LEU A 323 -10.64 -9.64 -15.15
N LEU A 324 -11.60 -9.98 -16.02
CA LEU A 324 -12.28 -11.28 -16.02
C LEU A 324 -11.93 -12.18 -17.21
N HIS A 325 -11.16 -11.68 -18.17
CA HIS A 325 -10.84 -12.40 -19.40
C HIS A 325 -9.34 -12.60 -19.58
N GLY A 326 -9.01 -13.63 -20.36
CA GLY A 326 -7.70 -13.95 -20.88
C GLY A 326 -6.59 -14.24 -19.89
N HIS A 327 -5.53 -14.81 -20.46
CA HIS A 327 -4.25 -15.08 -19.83
C HIS A 327 -3.12 -14.32 -20.52
N ASN A 328 -3.34 -13.85 -21.75
CA ASN A 328 -2.37 -13.13 -22.57
C ASN A 328 -2.80 -11.69 -22.80
N ALA A 329 -1.85 -10.79 -23.05
CA ALA A 329 -2.13 -9.40 -23.38
C ALA A 329 -1.13 -8.81 -24.38
N GLY A 330 -1.61 -7.85 -25.15
CA GLY A 330 -0.80 -6.88 -25.86
C GLY A 330 -1.30 -5.48 -25.54
N ILE A 331 -0.40 -4.56 -25.20
CA ILE A 331 -0.76 -3.17 -24.94
C ILE A 331 0.17 -2.23 -25.70
N ALA A 332 -0.40 -1.31 -26.45
CA ALA A 332 0.36 -0.28 -27.16
C ALA A 332 -0.18 1.10 -26.83
N ALA A 333 0.72 2.10 -26.80
CA ALA A 333 0.36 3.48 -26.51
C ALA A 333 1.17 4.45 -27.37
N GLN A 334 0.48 5.46 -27.93
CA GLN A 334 1.10 6.55 -28.68
C GLN A 334 0.28 7.83 -28.50
N GLU A 335 0.94 8.94 -28.20
CA GLU A 335 0.29 10.22 -27.85
C GLU A 335 -0.77 10.05 -26.76
N SER A 336 -2.05 10.29 -27.06
CA SER A 336 -3.17 10.09 -26.13
C SER A 336 -3.93 8.80 -26.41
N ARG A 337 -3.48 7.93 -27.32
CA ARG A 337 -4.17 6.70 -27.70
C ARG A 337 -3.50 5.49 -27.06
N THR A 338 -4.32 4.63 -26.46
CA THR A 338 -3.88 3.35 -25.92
C THR A 338 -4.83 2.26 -26.37
N THR A 339 -4.29 1.14 -26.85
CA THR A 339 -5.04 -0.09 -27.12
C THR A 339 -4.51 -1.20 -26.23
N LEU A 340 -5.40 -1.85 -25.48
CA LEU A 340 -5.15 -3.11 -24.78
C LEU A 340 -5.95 -4.21 -25.48
N ILE A 341 -5.30 -5.29 -25.86
CA ILE A 341 -5.94 -6.53 -26.33
C ILE A 341 -5.62 -7.62 -25.32
N VAL A 342 -6.65 -8.29 -24.83
CA VAL A 342 -6.56 -9.43 -23.90
C VAL A 342 -6.99 -10.68 -24.64
N GLY A 343 -6.21 -11.76 -24.57
CA GLY A 343 -6.49 -13.02 -25.26
C GLY A 343 -6.52 -14.24 -24.33
N GLU A 344 -7.36 -15.21 -24.67
CA GLU A 344 -7.46 -16.52 -23.99
C GLU A 344 -6.22 -17.38 -24.17
#